data_AF-S4MEX8-F1
#
_entry.id   AF-S4MEX8-F1
#
_cell.length_a   1.000
_cell.length_b   1.000
_cell.length_c   1.000
_cell.angle_alpha   90.00
_cell.angle_beta   90.00
_cell.angle_gamma   90.00
#
_symmetry.space_group_name_H-M   'P 1'
#
loop_
_entity.id
_entity.type
_entity.pdbx_description
1 polymer ?
#
loop_
_entity_poly.entity_id
_entity_poly.type
_entity_poly.pdbx_seq_one_letter_code
_entity_poly.pdbx_strand_id
1 'polypeptide(L)'
;MLWVNKTGPVGPIGTSQGSVSLGGHSWNVFKGTNGSNEVFSFIRTSNSSSGTVNILPILKWIKDTKRWMGNETIGDVQFGYEVTSSSGGLNFTTNNLTVSSS
;
A
#
# COMPACT_ATOMS: atom_id res chain seq x y z
N MET A 1 1.22 -2.36 2.85
CA MET A 1 0.75 -2.38 1.45
C MET A 1 0.38 -0.97 1.01
N LEU A 2 0.73 -0.60 -0.23
CA LEU A 2 0.36 0.68 -0.84
C LEU A 2 -0.57 0.37 -2.02
N TRP A 3 -1.88 0.48 -1.82
CA TRP A 3 -2.88 0.19 -2.84
C TRP A 3 -3.06 1.44 -3.69
N VAL A 4 -2.38 1.47 -4.83
CA VAL A 4 -2.45 2.58 -5.80
C VAL A 4 -3.74 2.57 -6.62
N ASN A 5 -4.40 1.42 -6.69
CA ASN A 5 -5.70 1.23 -7.32
C ASN A 5 -6.59 0.36 -6.45
N LYS A 6 -7.88 0.67 -6.43
CA LYS A 6 -8.94 -0.19 -5.87
C LYS A 6 -10.13 -0.20 -6.82
N THR A 7 -10.64 -1.38 -7.11
CA THR A 7 -11.82 -1.60 -7.95
C THR A 7 -12.78 -2.55 -7.25
N GLY A 8 -14.06 -2.20 -7.18
CA GLY A 8 -15.09 -3.02 -6.55
C GLY A 8 -15.10 -2.98 -5.01
N PRO A 9 -16.00 -3.77 -4.38
CA PRO A 9 -16.25 -3.77 -2.94
C PRO A 9 -15.21 -4.59 -2.15
N VAL A 10 -13.92 -4.38 -2.42
CA VAL A 10 -12.81 -5.02 -1.69
C VAL A 10 -12.27 -4.08 -0.60
N GLY A 11 -11.65 -4.64 0.44
CA GLY A 11 -11.09 -3.86 1.55
C GLY A 11 -9.80 -4.46 2.09
N PRO A 12 -8.94 -3.64 2.69
CA PRO A 12 -7.74 -4.14 3.33
C PRO A 12 -8.10 -4.78 4.68
N ILE A 13 -7.20 -5.59 5.21
CA ILE A 13 -7.31 -6.11 6.58
C ILE A 13 -7.29 -4.94 7.59
N GLY A 14 -8.16 -5.01 8.59
CA GLY A 14 -8.14 -4.13 9.75
C GLY A 14 -9.15 -2.98 9.71
N THR A 15 -8.90 -1.94 10.51
CA THR A 15 -9.81 -0.80 10.70
C THR A 15 -9.19 0.50 10.24
N SER A 16 -10.04 1.46 9.84
CA SER A 16 -9.61 2.78 9.39
C SER A 16 -8.88 3.54 10.50
N GLN A 17 -7.81 4.23 10.12
CA GLN A 17 -6.94 5.03 10.98
C GLN A 17 -6.95 6.52 10.57
N GLY A 18 -7.86 6.90 9.67
CA GLY A 18 -7.93 8.24 9.07
C GLY A 18 -7.15 8.35 7.76
N SER A 19 -6.93 9.59 7.33
CA SER A 19 -6.25 9.90 6.06
C SER A 19 -4.95 10.66 6.29
N VAL A 20 -3.97 10.46 5.41
CA VAL A 20 -2.66 11.13 5.48
C VAL A 20 -2.10 11.41 4.08
N SER A 21 -1.33 12.48 3.92
CA SER A 21 -0.61 12.81 2.69
C SER A 21 0.89 12.56 2.89
N LEU A 22 1.43 11.53 2.24
CA LEU A 22 2.82 11.08 2.36
C LEU A 22 3.33 10.55 1.02
N GLY A 23 4.63 10.74 0.77
CA GLY A 23 5.28 10.12 -0.39
C GLY A 23 4.75 10.59 -1.75
N GLY A 24 4.13 11.79 -1.81
CA GLY A 24 3.56 12.37 -3.03
C GLY A 24 2.07 12.07 -3.26
N HIS A 25 1.40 11.35 -2.34
CA HIS A 25 0.00 10.95 -2.49
C HIS A 25 -0.79 11.07 -1.20
N SER A 26 -2.11 11.13 -1.34
CA SER A 26 -3.07 11.06 -0.24
C SER A 26 -3.62 9.64 -0.10
N TRP A 27 -3.67 9.17 1.15
CA TRP A 27 -4.01 7.79 1.50
C TRP A 27 -5.08 7.75 2.58
N ASN A 28 -6.01 6.82 2.46
CA ASN A 28 -6.80 6.31 3.57
C ASN A 28 -6.04 5.15 4.20
N VAL A 29 -5.75 5.24 5.51
CA VAL A 29 -4.87 4.31 6.20
C VAL A 29 -5.70 3.30 6.99
N PHE A 30 -5.31 2.04 6.91
CA PHE A 30 -5.89 0.93 7.65
C PHE A 30 -4.79 0.17 8.37
N LYS A 31 -5.10 -0.32 9.57
CA LYS A 31 -4.21 -1.17 10.37
C LYS A 31 -4.97 -2.39 10.84
N GLY A 32 -4.36 -3.56 10.69
CA GLY A 32 -4.88 -4.82 11.22
C GLY A 32 -3.78 -5.86 11.38
N THR A 33 -4.17 -7.12 11.55
CA THR A 33 -3.26 -8.26 11.69
C THR A 33 -3.81 -9.43 10.87
N ASN A 34 -2.92 -10.21 10.27
CA ASN A 34 -3.28 -11.50 9.65
C ASN A 34 -3.13 -12.69 10.61
N GLY A 35 -2.99 -12.42 11.91
CA GLY A 35 -2.76 -13.41 12.97
C GLY A 35 -1.28 -13.70 13.24
N SER A 36 -0.37 -13.33 12.33
CA SER A 36 1.08 -13.47 12.52
C SER A 36 1.84 -12.17 12.34
N ASN A 37 1.36 -11.28 11.47
CA ASN A 37 2.00 -10.02 11.13
C ASN A 37 1.04 -8.85 11.30
N GLU A 38 1.56 -7.72 11.77
CA GLU A 38 0.87 -6.44 11.68
C GLU A 38 0.86 -5.98 10.22
N VAL A 39 -0.31 -5.57 9.73
CA VAL A 39 -0.53 -5.16 8.34
C VAL A 39 -0.98 -3.70 8.31
N PHE A 40 -0.19 -2.85 7.66
CA PHE A 40 -0.51 -1.46 7.40
C PHE A 40 -0.87 -1.28 5.93
N SER A 41 -2.09 -0.85 5.63
CA SER A 41 -2.56 -0.67 4.25
C SER A 41 -2.91 0.79 3.99
N PHE A 42 -2.31 1.36 2.95
CA PHE A 42 -2.55 2.72 2.51
C PHE A 42 -3.29 2.65 1.18
N ILE A 43 -4.56 3.07 1.16
CA ILE A 43 -5.38 3.09 -0.05
C ILE A 43 -5.39 4.49 -0.62
N ARG A 44 -4.88 4.66 -1.84
CA ARG A 44 -4.84 5.97 -2.48
C ARG A 44 -6.26 6.49 -2.66
N THR A 45 -6.45 7.79 -2.43
CA THR A 45 -7.79 8.40 -2.52
C THR A 45 -8.34 8.48 -3.95
N SER A 46 -7.50 8.23 -4.95
CA SER A 46 -7.88 8.05 -6.36
C SER A 46 -6.97 7.03 -7.04
N ASN A 47 -7.53 6.29 -8.01
CA ASN A 47 -6.79 5.32 -8.81
C ASN A 47 -5.79 6.03 -9.74
N SER A 48 -4.69 5.35 -10.09
CA SER A 48 -3.71 5.84 -11.06
C SER A 48 -3.31 4.73 -12.04
N SER A 49 -2.91 5.07 -13.27
CA SER A 49 -2.33 4.10 -14.21
C SER A 49 -0.80 4.15 -14.27
N SER A 50 -0.19 5.18 -13.68
CA SER A 50 1.25 5.37 -13.57
C SER A 50 1.58 6.29 -12.38
N GLY A 51 2.84 6.30 -11.96
CA GLY A 51 3.31 7.23 -10.93
C GLY A 51 4.55 6.73 -10.19
N THR A 52 5.05 7.59 -9.31
CA THR A 52 6.18 7.30 -8.42
C THR A 52 5.73 7.53 -6.98
N VAL A 53 5.99 6.56 -6.11
CA VAL A 53 5.72 6.69 -4.67
C VAL A 53 7.05 6.76 -3.93
N ASN A 54 7.26 7.82 -3.16
CA ASN A 54 8.38 7.84 -2.22
C ASN A 54 7.97 7.09 -0.94
N ILE A 55 8.52 5.88 -0.75
CA ILE A 55 8.14 4.96 0.34
C ILE A 55 8.74 5.39 1.68
N LEU A 56 9.90 6.07 1.70
CA LEU A 56 10.62 6.40 2.93
C LEU A 56 9.79 7.29 3.90
N PRO A 57 9.09 8.36 3.46
CA PRO A 57 8.17 9.11 4.32
C PRO A 57 7.06 8.25 4.95
N ILE A 58 6.58 7.23 4.24
CA ILE A 58 5.52 6.35 4.74
C ILE A 58 6.08 5.45 5.86
N LEU A 59 7.25 4.84 5.65
CA LEU A 59 7.92 4.01 6.67
C LEU A 59 8.26 4.84 7.92
N LYS A 60 8.80 6.05 7.74
CA LYS A 60 9.07 6.98 8.85
C LYS A 60 7.80 7.37 9.58
N TRP A 61 6.69 7.59 8.87
CA TRP A 61 5.42 7.91 9.53
C TRP A 61 4.90 6.73 10.38
N ILE A 62 4.98 5.49 9.88
CA ILE A 62 4.59 4.29 10.66
C ILE A 62 5.45 4.17 11.92
N LYS A 63 6.77 4.31 11.79
CA LYS A 63 7.74 4.15 12.88
C LYS A 63 7.73 5.33 13.85
N ASP A 64 7.94 6.55 13.36
CA ASP A 64 8.26 7.71 14.20
C ASP A 64 6.99 8.46 14.64
N THR A 65 5.99 8.58 13.76
CA THR A 65 4.73 9.29 14.08
C THR A 65 3.74 8.38 14.78
N LYS A 66 3.46 7.19 14.22
CA LYS A 66 2.48 6.27 14.78
C LYS A 66 3.06 5.32 15.83
N ARG A 67 4.37 5.11 15.83
CA ARG A 67 5.07 4.19 16.75
C ARG A 67 4.49 2.78 16.71
N TRP A 68 4.08 2.35 15.52
CA TRP A 68 3.51 1.01 15.31
C TRP A 68 4.55 -0.04 14.95
N MET A 69 5.74 0.39 14.59
CA MET A 69 6.85 -0.46 14.15
C MET A 69 8.14 0.07 14.76
N GLY A 70 9.08 -0.84 15.06
CA GLY A 70 10.41 -0.51 15.54
C GLY A 70 11.40 -0.28 14.38
N ASN A 71 12.66 -0.62 14.62
CA ASN A 71 13.65 -0.73 13.56
C ASN A 71 13.51 -2.10 12.89
N GLU A 72 13.25 -2.10 11.59
CA GLU A 72 13.08 -3.32 10.80
C GLU A 72 14.02 -3.30 9.60
N THR A 73 14.39 -4.49 9.12
CA THR A 73 15.06 -4.65 7.83
C THR A 73 14.01 -4.93 6.75
N ILE A 74 14.08 -4.22 5.63
CA ILE A 74 13.19 -4.52 4.48
C ILE A 74 13.64 -5.84 3.88
N GLY A 75 12.79 -6.87 3.96
CA GLY A 75 13.01 -8.15 3.29
C GLY A 75 12.72 -8.07 1.80
N ASP A 76 11.52 -7.60 1.44
CA ASP A 76 11.01 -7.60 0.08
C ASP A 76 10.37 -6.27 -0.32
N VAL A 77 10.47 -5.93 -1.60
CA VAL A 77 9.67 -4.90 -2.26
C VAL A 77 9.00 -5.52 -3.47
N GLN A 78 7.66 -5.57 -3.44
CA GLN A 78 6.84 -6.24 -4.46
C GLN A 78 5.78 -5.28 -5.02
N PHE A 79 5.40 -5.51 -6.27
CA PHE A 79 4.29 -4.80 -6.93
C PHE A 79 3.49 -5.80 -7.77
N GLY A 80 2.17 -5.70 -7.73
CA GLY A 80 1.29 -6.62 -8.42
C GLY A 80 -0.18 -6.36 -8.13
N TYR A 81 -1.00 -7.37 -8.40
CA TYR A 81 -2.46 -7.29 -8.32
C TYR A 81 -2.98 -8.40 -7.40
N GLU A 82 -3.88 -8.05 -6.48
CA GLU A 82 -4.67 -9.01 -5.70
C GLU A 82 -6.08 -9.05 -6.28
N VAL A 83 -6.42 -10.15 -6.97
CA VAL A 83 -7.70 -10.31 -7.66
C VAL A 83 -8.59 -11.27 -6.87
N THR A 84 -9.64 -10.74 -6.23
CA THR A 84 -10.63 -11.57 -5.53
C THR A 84 -11.62 -12.21 -6.50
N SER A 85 -12.12 -11.45 -7.47
CA SER A 85 -13.05 -11.91 -8.50
C SER A 85 -13.02 -10.96 -9.70
N SER A 86 -13.11 -11.51 -10.91
CA SER A 86 -13.18 -10.74 -12.16
C SER A 86 -14.00 -11.51 -13.19
N SER A 87 -14.63 -10.82 -14.13
CA SER A 87 -15.06 -11.45 -15.38
C SER A 87 -13.82 -12.02 -16.10
N GLY A 88 -13.99 -13.15 -16.79
CA GLY A 88 -12.91 -13.75 -17.58
C GLY A 88 -12.46 -12.83 -18.73
N GLY A 89 -11.21 -13.01 -19.19
CA GLY A 89 -10.66 -12.31 -20.35
C GLY A 89 -10.08 -10.92 -20.08
N LEU A 90 -9.90 -10.52 -18.82
CA LEU A 90 -9.19 -9.28 -18.48
C LEU A 90 -7.68 -9.49 -18.37
N ASN A 91 -6.92 -8.46 -18.74
CA ASN A 91 -5.47 -8.42 -18.64
C ASN A 91 -5.03 -7.45 -17.53
N PHE A 92 -4.07 -7.88 -16.71
CA PHE A 92 -3.45 -7.08 -15.66
C PHE A 92 -1.98 -6.85 -16.02
N THR A 93 -1.72 -5.78 -16.76
CA THR A 93 -0.40 -5.53 -17.35
C THR A 93 0.36 -4.46 -16.59
N THR A 94 1.54 -4.81 -16.09
CA THR A 94 2.53 -3.85 -15.60
C THR A 94 3.54 -3.58 -16.71
N ASN A 95 3.48 -2.39 -17.31
CA ASN A 95 4.37 -2.04 -18.43
C ASN A 95 5.81 -1.78 -17.99
N ASN A 96 6.01 -1.25 -16.77
CA ASN A 96 7.32 -0.97 -16.21
C ASN A 96 7.23 -0.93 -14.68
N LEU A 97 8.25 -1.46 -14.01
CA LEU A 97 8.44 -1.36 -12.57
C LEU A 97 9.92 -1.13 -12.29
N THR A 98 10.22 -0.03 -11.61
CA THR A 98 11.56 0.28 -11.12
C THR A 98 11.51 0.53 -9.62
N VAL A 99 12.56 0.07 -8.92
CA VAL A 99 12.74 0.28 -7.49
C VAL A 99 14.20 0.66 -7.27
N SER A 100 14.42 1.67 -6.43
CA SER A 100 15.76 2.07 -6.00
C SER A 100 15.73 2.46 -4.52
N SER A 101 16.89 2.36 -3.88
CA SER A 101 17.13 2.79 -2.51
C SER A 101 18.46 3.52 -2.43
N SER A 102 18.56 4.49 -1.52
CA SER A 102 19.77 5.27 -1.24
C SER A 102 19.88 5.55 0.25
#